data_AF-A0A815VQV5-F1
#
_entry.id   AF-A0A815VQV5-F1
#
_cell.length_a   1.000
_cell.length_b   1.000
_cell.length_c   1.000
_cell.angle_alpha   90.00
_cell.angle_beta   90.00
_cell.angle_gamma   90.00
#
_symmetry.space_group_name_H-M   'P 1'
#
loop_
_entity.id
_entity.type
_entity.pdbx_description
1 polymer ?
#
loop_
_entity_poly.entity_id
_entity_poly.type
_entity_poly.pdbx_seq_one_letter_code
_entity_poly.pdbx_strand_id
1 'polypeptide(L)'
;MSSSSIRPSNNRTRVKLYTLNEERQWDDRGTGFVTCLSPIAPNTSYSIIVKSEMDGSILLESKIHVHTNYQKQQETLIVWSEGEKYDLALSFQEKAGCDDIWENICD
;
A
#
# COMPACT_ATOMS: atom_id res chain seq x y z
N MET A 1 -2.09 36.27 -7.75
CA MET A 1 -0.85 35.50 -7.54
C MET A 1 -1.19 34.39 -6.56
N SER A 2 -1.64 33.24 -7.08
CA SER A 2 -2.01 32.11 -6.24
C SER A 2 -0.79 31.22 -6.16
N SER A 3 -0.16 31.18 -5.00
CA SER A 3 1.01 30.36 -4.71
C SER A 3 0.71 28.91 -5.03
N SER A 4 1.36 28.39 -6.07
CA SER A 4 1.45 26.96 -6.32
C SER A 4 2.20 26.35 -5.14
N SER A 5 1.49 25.88 -4.11
CA SER A 5 2.08 25.05 -3.08
C SER A 5 2.66 23.82 -3.79
N ILE A 6 3.98 23.79 -3.91
CA ILE A 6 4.74 22.58 -4.22
C ILE A 6 4.26 21.57 -3.20
N ARG A 7 3.42 20.61 -3.62
CA ARG A 7 3.10 19.46 -2.77
C ARG A 7 4.46 18.84 -2.46
N PRO A 8 4.89 18.76 -1.18
CA PRO A 8 6.11 18.04 -0.88
C PRO A 8 5.98 16.68 -1.53
N SER A 9 6.96 16.30 -2.35
CA SER A 9 7.05 14.96 -2.93
C SER A 9 6.92 13.99 -1.78
N ASN A 10 5.76 13.33 -1.65
CA ASN A 10 5.42 12.53 -0.48
C ASN A 10 6.10 11.17 -0.61
N ASN A 11 7.43 11.18 -0.70
CA ASN A 11 8.27 10.01 -0.91
C ASN A 11 8.05 8.97 0.20
N ARG A 12 7.71 9.45 1.40
CA ARG A 12 7.35 8.61 2.53
C ARG A 12 6.18 7.67 2.23
N THR A 13 5.23 8.06 1.40
CA THR A 13 4.11 7.17 1.02
C THR A 13 4.24 6.57 -0.37
N ARG A 14 5.35 6.84 -1.07
CA ARG A 14 5.53 6.37 -2.44
C ARG A 14 5.90 4.89 -2.46
N VAL A 15 5.13 4.10 -3.19
CA VAL A 15 5.24 2.64 -3.27
C VAL A 15 5.13 2.15 -4.70
N LYS A 16 5.73 1.00 -4.98
CA LYS A 16 5.44 0.19 -6.16
C LYS A 16 4.60 -1.02 -5.75
N LEU A 17 3.51 -1.25 -6.46
CA LEU A 17 2.59 -2.36 -6.21
C LEU A 17 2.98 -3.54 -7.12
N TYR A 18 3.02 -4.73 -6.54
CA TYR A 18 3.29 -5.96 -7.26
C TYR A 18 2.24 -7.03 -6.99
N THR A 19 2.01 -7.88 -7.99
CA THR A 19 1.23 -9.12 -7.86
C THR A 19 2.04 -10.32 -8.28
N LEU A 20 1.98 -11.42 -7.54
CA LEU A 20 2.62 -12.67 -7.93
C LEU A 20 1.78 -13.36 -9.01
N ASN A 21 2.39 -13.69 -10.14
CA ASN A 21 1.73 -14.36 -11.25
C ASN A 21 1.86 -15.89 -11.18
N GLU A 22 1.25 -16.59 -12.14
CA GLU A 22 1.24 -18.06 -12.22
C GLU A 22 2.65 -18.67 -12.34
N GLU A 23 3.59 -17.93 -12.92
CA GLU A 23 5.01 -18.33 -13.07
C GLU A 23 5.84 -18.06 -11.80
N ARG A 24 5.20 -17.65 -10.70
CA ARG A 24 5.85 -17.26 -9.44
C ARG A 24 6.80 -16.06 -9.61
N GLN A 25 6.47 -15.14 -10.52
CA GLN A 25 7.18 -13.88 -10.72
C GLN A 25 6.33 -12.69 -10.26
N TRP A 26 7.00 -11.63 -9.81
CA TRP A 26 6.35 -10.40 -9.34
C TRP A 26 6.15 -9.43 -10.50
N ASP A 27 4.89 -9.23 -10.90
CA ASP A 27 4.51 -8.27 -11.94
C ASP A 27 4.30 -6.89 -11.34
N ASP A 28 4.94 -5.87 -11.93
CA ASP A 28 4.76 -4.47 -11.57
C ASP A 28 3.39 -3.97 -12.02
N ARG A 29 2.55 -3.55 -11.07
CA ARG A 29 1.21 -2.98 -11.31
C ARG A 29 1.21 -1.46 -11.37
N GLY A 30 2.33 -0.81 -11.06
CA GLY A 30 2.47 0.63 -11.10
C GLY A 30 3.05 1.22 -9.82
N THR A 31 3.38 2.51 -9.92
CA THR A 31 3.86 3.31 -8.80
C THR A 31 2.78 4.27 -8.32
N GLY A 32 2.65 4.42 -7.01
CA GLY A 32 1.60 5.23 -6.42
C GLY A 32 1.91 5.66 -5.00
N PHE A 33 0.93 6.28 -4.37
CA PHE A 33 0.99 6.73 -2.98
C PHE A 33 0.02 5.92 -2.13
N VAL A 34 0.55 5.27 -1.09
CA VAL A 34 -0.24 4.45 -0.16
C VAL A 34 -0.83 5.30 0.96
N THR A 35 -2.05 4.97 1.36
CA THR A 35 -2.71 5.51 2.55
C THR A 35 -3.47 4.38 3.26
N CYS A 36 -3.42 4.36 4.59
CA CYS A 36 -4.32 3.54 5.39
C CYS A 36 -5.54 4.38 5.77
N LEU A 37 -6.73 4.02 5.30
CA LEU A 37 -7.96 4.73 5.62
C LEU A 37 -8.58 4.17 6.89
N SER A 38 -8.85 5.06 7.84
CA SER A 38 -9.59 4.72 9.05
C SER A 38 -11.06 4.46 8.75
N PRO A 39 -11.72 3.59 9.52
CA PRO A 39 -13.14 3.31 9.35
C PRO A 39 -13.97 4.57 9.58
N ILE A 40 -14.86 4.91 8.64
CA ILE A 40 -15.79 6.05 8.77
C ILE A 40 -16.96 5.70 9.70
N ALA A 41 -17.26 4.41 9.84
CA ALA A 41 -18.35 3.89 10.66
C ALA A 41 -17.82 2.98 11.79
N PRO A 42 -18.54 2.91 12.92
CA PRO A 42 -18.26 1.92 13.96
C PRO A 42 -18.29 0.51 13.33
N ASN A 43 -17.29 -0.32 13.64
CA ASN A 43 -17.17 -1.73 13.19
C ASN A 43 -16.77 -1.93 11.72
N THR A 44 -16.12 -0.95 11.08
CA THR A 44 -15.42 -1.19 9.80
C THR A 44 -13.92 -1.38 10.05
N SER A 45 -13.24 -2.15 9.20
CA SER A 45 -11.79 -2.34 9.28
C SER A 45 -11.05 -1.24 8.50
N TYR A 46 -9.80 -0.98 8.90
CA TYR A 46 -8.88 -0.16 8.10
C TYR A 46 -8.72 -0.72 6.68
N SER A 47 -8.39 0.14 5.72
CA SER A 47 -8.15 -0.26 4.33
C SER A 47 -6.88 0.36 3.78
N ILE A 48 -6.07 -0.45 3.09
CA ILE A 48 -4.89 -0.04 2.35
C ILE A 48 -5.34 0.43 0.97
N ILE A 49 -5.14 1.71 0.68
CA ILE A 49 -5.43 2.31 -0.63
C ILE A 49 -4.12 2.75 -1.28
N VAL A 50 -3.91 2.40 -2.55
CA VAL A 50 -2.81 2.95 -3.36
C VAL A 50 -3.40 3.75 -4.51
N LYS A 51 -3.05 5.03 -4.59
CA LYS A 51 -3.42 5.89 -5.72
C LYS A 51 -2.25 6.03 -6.69
N SER A 52 -2.52 5.80 -7.97
CA SER A 52 -1.57 5.93 -9.08
C SER A 52 -0.89 7.30 -9.09
N GLU A 53 0.43 7.31 -9.24
CA GLU A 53 1.21 8.54 -9.45
C GLU A 53 0.95 9.16 -10.82
N MET A 54 0.52 8.36 -11.80
CA MET A 54 0.34 8.78 -13.20
C MET A 54 -0.94 9.61 -13.40
N ASP A 55 -2.05 9.16 -12.81
CA ASP A 55 -3.39 9.70 -13.10
C ASP A 55 -4.29 9.80 -11.85
N GLY A 56 -3.81 9.40 -10.68
CA GLY A 56 -4.58 9.42 -9.43
C GLY A 56 -5.66 8.35 -9.31
N SER A 57 -5.76 7.42 -10.27
CA SER A 57 -6.67 6.27 -10.20
C SER A 57 -6.30 5.33 -9.05
N ILE A 58 -7.24 4.48 -8.61
CA ILE A 58 -6.98 3.50 -7.55
C ILE A 58 -6.29 2.28 -8.17
N LEU A 59 -5.06 2.00 -7.75
CA LEU A 59 -4.32 0.79 -8.11
C LEU A 59 -4.66 -0.39 -7.18
N LEU A 60 -4.93 -0.09 -5.91
CA LEU A 60 -5.27 -1.07 -4.88
C LEU A 60 -6.27 -0.46 -3.91
N GLU A 61 -7.29 -1.25 -3.57
CA GLU A 61 -8.12 -1.10 -2.38
C GLU A 61 -8.22 -2.46 -1.71
N SER A 62 -7.56 -2.63 -0.56
CA SER A 62 -7.51 -3.89 0.19
C SER A 62 -7.92 -3.63 1.63
N LYS A 63 -8.87 -4.42 2.12
CA LYS A 63 -9.33 -4.33 3.52
C LYS A 63 -8.35 -5.09 4.41
N ILE A 64 -8.01 -4.48 5.55
CA ILE A 64 -7.16 -5.15 6.53
C ILE A 64 -8.01 -6.17 7.29
N HIS A 65 -7.59 -7.43 7.22
CA HIS A 65 -8.25 -8.55 7.88
C HIS A 65 -7.29 -9.19 8.90
N VAL A 66 -7.79 -9.43 10.12
CA VAL A 66 -7.01 -10.01 11.22
C VAL A 66 -6.44 -11.41 10.93
N HIS A 67 -7.07 -12.15 10.00
CA HIS A 67 -6.62 -13.49 9.60
C HIS A 67 -5.67 -13.47 8.40
N THR A 68 -5.41 -12.30 7.80
CA THR A 68 -4.46 -12.17 6.70
C THR A 68 -3.04 -12.15 7.26
N ASN A 69 -2.18 -13.00 6.72
CA ASN A 69 -0.78 -13.09 7.12
C ASN A 69 0.07 -12.02 6.42
N TYR A 70 0.00 -10.78 6.92
CA TYR A 70 0.90 -9.71 6.49
C TYR A 70 2.31 -9.98 6.98
N GLN A 71 3.29 -9.75 6.10
CA GLN A 71 4.70 -9.96 6.39
C GLN A 71 5.52 -8.75 5.96
N LYS A 72 6.31 -8.23 6.89
CA LYS A 72 7.31 -7.21 6.59
C LYS A 72 8.64 -7.87 6.22
N GLN A 73 9.20 -7.50 5.07
CA GLN A 73 10.45 -8.03 4.55
C GLN A 73 11.42 -6.89 4.21
N GLN A 74 12.72 -7.12 4.37
CA GLN A 74 13.79 -6.18 3.97
C GLN A 74 13.58 -4.72 4.41
N GLU A 75 12.84 -4.50 5.51
CA GLU A 75 12.45 -3.20 6.07
C GLU A 75 11.52 -2.31 5.22
N THR A 76 11.48 -2.51 3.90
CA THR A 76 10.72 -1.68 2.94
C THR A 76 9.68 -2.45 2.12
N LEU A 77 9.46 -3.73 2.41
CA LEU A 77 8.45 -4.55 1.72
C LEU A 77 7.38 -5.00 2.70
N ILE A 78 6.12 -4.91 2.28
CA ILE A 78 4.98 -5.55 2.93
C ILE A 78 4.35 -6.52 1.92
N VAL A 79 4.24 -7.79 2.30
CA VAL A 79 3.74 -8.88 1.45
C VAL A 79 2.57 -9.56 2.14
N TRP A 80 1.50 -9.87 1.40
CA TRP A 80 0.36 -10.63 1.91
C TRP A 80 -0.40 -11.34 0.78
N SER A 81 -1.24 -12.29 1.15
CA SER A 81 -2.17 -12.95 0.22
C SER A 81 -3.55 -12.28 0.30
N GLU A 82 -4.07 -11.82 -0.84
CA GLU A 82 -5.41 -11.25 -0.95
C GLU A 82 -6.43 -12.39 -1.14
N GLY A 83 -6.86 -12.98 -0.01
CA GLY A 83 -7.63 -14.22 -0.01
C GLY A 83 -6.83 -15.38 -0.60
N GLU A 84 -7.51 -16.33 -1.27
CA GLU A 84 -6.85 -17.46 -1.94
C GLU A 84 -6.38 -17.15 -3.37
N LYS A 85 -6.57 -15.91 -3.86
CA LYS A 85 -6.48 -15.61 -5.30
C LYS A 85 -5.10 -15.19 -5.78
N TYR A 86 -4.44 -14.27 -5.09
CA TYR A 86 -3.15 -13.74 -5.53
C TYR A 86 -2.38 -13.11 -4.37
N ASP A 87 -1.05 -13.23 -4.44
CA ASP A 87 -0.14 -12.57 -3.50
C ASP A 87 0.16 -11.14 -3.98
N LEU A 88 0.20 -10.22 -3.02
CA LEU A 88 0.47 -8.81 -3.21
C LEU A 88 1.74 -8.41 -2.48
N ALA A 89 2.48 -7.46 -3.04
CA ALA A 89 3.56 -6.79 -2.35
C ALA A 89 3.53 -5.27 -2.59
N LEU A 90 3.76 -4.51 -1.52
CA LEU A 90 4.07 -3.09 -1.57
C LEU A 90 5.56 -2.91 -1.30
N SER A 91 6.28 -2.35 -2.28
CA SER A 91 7.68 -1.94 -2.14
C SER A 91 7.75 -0.44 -1.92
N PHE A 92 8.14 -0.06 -0.71
CA PHE A 92 8.24 1.32 -0.27
C PHE A 92 9.56 1.92 -0.70
N GLN A 93 9.50 3.18 -1.15
CA GLN A 93 10.70 3.94 -1.43
C GLN A 93 11.49 4.26 -0.15
N GLU A 94 10.81 4.46 0.97
CA GLU A 94 11.41 4.82 2.25
C GLU A 94 10.96 3.87 3.37
N LYS A 95 11.90 3.42 4.20
CA LYS A 95 11.63 2.57 5.39
C LYS A 95 10.63 3.22 6.34
N ALA A 96 10.76 4.51 6.60
CA ALA A 96 9.87 5.23 7.52
C ALA A 96 8.40 5.15 7.08
N GLY A 97 8.15 5.17 5.77
CA GLY A 97 6.82 4.94 5.20
C GLY A 97 6.29 3.53 5.39
N CYS A 98 7.17 2.55 5.21
CA CYS A 98 6.86 1.15 5.46
C CYS A 98 6.57 0.90 6.94
N ASP A 99 7.32 1.52 7.84
CA ASP A 99 7.11 1.46 9.29
C ASP A 99 5.71 1.99 9.64
N ASP A 100 5.35 3.20 9.17
CA ASP A 100 4.04 3.80 9.46
C ASP A 100 2.86 2.93 9.00
N ILE A 101 2.92 2.39 7.77
CA ILE A 101 1.84 1.53 7.26
C ILE A 101 1.81 0.19 7.98
N TRP A 102 2.96 -0.36 8.34
CA TRP A 102 3.04 -1.61 9.09
C TRP A 102 2.40 -1.48 10.47
N GLU A 103 2.64 -0.38 11.18
CA GLU A 103 2.01 -0.09 12.47
C GLU A 103 0.48 -0.08 12.34
N ASN A 104 -0.06 0.62 11.33
CA ASN A 104 -1.50 0.65 11.07
C ASN A 104 -2.11 -0.73 10.73
N ILE A 105 -1.32 -1.65 10.18
CA ILE A 105 -1.77 -3.02 9.88
C ILE A 105 -1.77 -3.89 11.13
N CYS A 106 -0.84 -3.65 12.05
CA CYS A 106 -0.68 -4.41 13.29
C CYS A 106 -1.61 -3.96 14.43
N ASP A 107 -2.18 -2.77 14.34
CA ASP A 107 -3.17 -2.21 15.30
C ASP A 107 -4.54 -2.92 15.23
#